data_AF-A0A3G8HAP8-F1
#
_entry.id   AF-A0A3G8HAP8-F1
#
_cell.length_a   1.000
_cell.length_b   1.000
_cell.length_c   1.000
_cell.angle_alpha   90.00
_cell.angle_beta   90.00
_cell.angle_gamma   90.00
#
_symmetry.space_group_name_H-M   'P 1'
#
loop_
_entity.id
_entity.type
_entity.pdbx_description
1 polymer ?
#
loop_
_entity_poly.entity_id
_entity_poly.type
_entity_poly.pdbx_seq_one_letter_code
_entity_poly.pdbx_strand_id
1 'polypeptide(L)'
;MAARADREYASALDLVQRFRAASVTLLQRNLPVGPDVAESLLLRMSRETTLVRRMPNGLYLFVGEAIGNELQALHGFAREVLAALNAGCIDAEQLRAAADRYGITPQP
;
A
#
# COMPACT_ATOMS: atom_id res chain seq x y z
N MET A 1 -17.68 7.35 23.12
CA MET A 1 -16.48 7.96 22.51
C MET A 1 -15.91 7.10 21.37
N ALA A 2 -15.69 5.80 21.56
CA ALA A 2 -15.19 4.88 20.51
C ALA A 2 -15.99 4.95 19.18
N ALA A 3 -17.34 4.88 19.25
CA ALA A 3 -18.19 4.95 18.07
C ALA A 3 -18.15 6.27 17.26
N ARG A 4 -17.58 7.35 17.82
CA ARG A 4 -17.34 8.59 17.07
C ARG A 4 -16.01 8.51 16.33
N ALA A 5 -14.96 8.07 17.04
CA ALA A 5 -13.63 7.87 16.46
C ALA A 5 -13.66 6.86 15.31
N ASP A 6 -14.43 5.78 15.42
CA ASP A 6 -14.55 4.79 14.34
C ASP A 6 -15.32 5.32 13.13
N ARG A 7 -16.29 6.21 13.32
CA ARG A 7 -16.98 6.90 12.22
C ARG A 7 -16.06 7.87 11.50
N GLU A 8 -15.33 8.69 12.25
CA GLU A 8 -14.33 9.63 11.71
C GLU A 8 -13.24 8.87 10.95
N TYR A 9 -12.80 7.71 11.46
CA TYR A 9 -11.88 6.82 10.78
C TYR A 9 -12.43 6.26 9.47
N ALA A 10 -13.66 5.73 9.47
CA ALA A 10 -14.29 5.21 8.27
C ALA A 10 -14.45 6.30 7.18
N SER A 11 -14.88 7.51 7.56
CA SER A 11 -15.00 8.63 6.63
C SER A 11 -13.64 9.10 6.10
N ALA A 12 -12.61 9.14 6.96
CA ALA A 12 -11.26 9.48 6.51
C ALA A 12 -10.71 8.42 5.54
N LEU A 13 -11.00 7.14 5.78
CA LEU A 13 -10.56 6.04 4.94
C LEU A 13 -11.20 6.12 3.54
N ASP A 14 -12.49 6.41 3.47
CA ASP A 14 -13.21 6.65 2.21
C ASP A 14 -12.60 7.80 1.42
N LEU A 15 -12.31 8.93 2.08
CA LEU A 15 -11.65 10.08 1.45
C LEU A 15 -10.28 9.73 0.87
N VAL A 16 -9.44 9.03 1.64
CA VAL A 16 -8.10 8.63 1.21
C VAL A 16 -8.17 7.70 -0.02
N GLN A 17 -9.13 6.76 -0.04
CA GLN A 17 -9.35 5.89 -1.18
C GLN A 17 -9.88 6.65 -2.40
N ARG A 18 -10.89 7.50 -2.21
CA ARG A 18 -11.55 8.26 -3.28
C ARG A 18 -10.60 9.23 -3.97
N PHE A 19 -9.79 9.95 -3.20
CA PHE A 19 -8.86 10.94 -3.72
C PHE A 19 -7.48 10.36 -4.05
N ARG A 20 -7.24 9.07 -3.77
CA ARG A 20 -5.94 8.40 -3.98
C ARG A 20 -4.77 9.19 -3.38
N ALA A 21 -5.01 9.83 -2.25
CA ALA A 21 -4.07 10.74 -1.60
C ALA A 21 -4.21 10.65 -0.08
N ALA A 22 -3.11 10.84 0.64
CA ALA A 22 -3.08 10.82 2.09
C ALA A 22 -2.36 12.07 2.61
N SER A 23 -3.09 13.03 3.17
CA SER A 23 -2.49 14.21 3.80
C SER A 23 -3.42 14.79 4.87
N VAL A 24 -2.82 15.45 5.88
CA VAL A 24 -3.57 16.13 6.94
C VAL A 24 -4.52 17.17 6.33
N THR A 25 -4.03 17.94 5.36
CA THR A 25 -4.82 18.96 4.65
C THR A 25 -6.03 18.37 3.92
N LEU A 26 -5.90 17.19 3.30
CA LEU A 26 -7.02 16.51 2.64
C LEU A 26 -8.12 16.21 3.65
N LEU A 27 -7.76 15.67 4.82
CA LEU A 27 -8.73 15.33 5.85
C LEU A 27 -9.37 16.58 6.46
N GLN A 28 -8.59 17.60 6.80
CA GLN A 28 -9.12 18.86 7.38
C GLN A 28 -10.07 19.61 6.44
N ARG A 29 -9.85 19.52 5.13
CA ARG A 29 -10.72 20.17 4.14
C ARG A 29 -12.08 19.47 3.99
N ASN A 30 -12.15 18.17 4.29
CA ASN A 30 -13.34 17.35 4.02
C ASN A 30 -14.02 16.82 5.29
N LEU A 31 -13.35 16.91 6.45
CA LEU A 31 -13.86 16.48 7.75
C LEU A 31 -13.72 17.62 8.77
N PRO A 32 -14.70 17.80 9.68
CA PRO A 32 -14.64 18.81 10.73
C PRO A 32 -13.73 18.35 11.89
N VAL A 33 -12.43 18.15 11.60
CA VAL A 33 -11.43 17.67 12.55
C VAL A 33 -10.21 18.59 12.62
N GLY A 34 -9.60 18.67 13.81
CA GLY A 34 -8.34 19.38 14.01
C GLY A 34 -7.13 18.66 13.38
N PRO A 35 -5.98 19.35 13.28
CA PRO A 35 -4.77 18.79 12.68
C PRO A 35 -4.28 17.53 13.42
N ASP A 36 -4.29 17.54 14.75
CA ASP A 36 -3.84 16.39 15.57
C ASP A 36 -4.73 15.16 15.36
N VAL A 37 -6.04 15.38 15.24
CA VAL A 37 -7.00 14.29 14.98
C VAL A 37 -6.77 13.74 13.57
N ALA A 38 -6.62 14.60 12.57
CA ALA A 38 -6.32 14.17 11.20
C ALA A 38 -4.99 13.39 11.11
N GLU A 39 -3.94 13.83 11.79
CA GLU A 39 -2.67 13.09 11.85
C GLU A 39 -2.84 11.75 12.55
N SER A 40 -3.57 11.70 13.68
CA SER A 40 -3.83 10.44 14.39
C SER A 40 -4.59 9.43 13.54
N LEU A 41 -5.54 9.89 12.70
CA LEU A 41 -6.29 9.05 11.76
C LEU A 41 -5.36 8.48 10.68
N LEU A 42 -4.48 9.29 10.09
CA LEU A 42 -3.51 8.83 9.08
C LEU A 42 -2.47 7.88 9.69
N LEU A 43 -2.00 8.16 10.91
CA LEU A 43 -1.11 7.26 11.64
C LEU A 43 -1.80 5.93 11.92
N ARG A 44 -3.06 5.94 12.34
CA ARG A 44 -3.88 4.74 12.51
C ARG A 44 -4.00 3.96 11.20
N MET A 45 -4.33 4.62 10.09
CA MET A 45 -4.39 3.98 8.77
C MET A 45 -3.07 3.34 8.36
N SER A 46 -1.93 3.97 8.66
CA SER A 46 -0.61 3.41 8.35
C SER A 46 -0.24 2.16 9.16
N ARG A 47 -0.95 1.90 10.26
CA ARG A 47 -0.77 0.74 11.14
C ARG A 47 -1.78 -0.36 10.85
N GLU A 48 -3.03 0.02 10.57
CA GLU A 48 -4.15 -0.89 10.42
C GLU A 48 -4.43 -1.27 8.95
N THR A 49 -3.94 -0.48 8.00
CA THR A 49 -4.18 -0.71 6.58
C THR A 49 -2.89 -0.67 5.79
N THR A 50 -2.93 -1.25 4.61
CA THR A 50 -1.86 -1.17 3.64
C THR A 50 -2.05 0.01 2.69
N LEU A 51 -3.08 0.86 2.86
CA LEU A 51 -3.42 1.94 1.94
C LEU A 51 -2.59 3.20 2.13
N VAL A 52 -2.03 3.40 3.32
CA VAL A 52 -1.28 4.60 3.70
C VAL A 52 0.08 4.21 4.27
N ARG A 53 1.14 4.89 3.83
CA ARG A 53 2.49 4.76 4.38
C ARG A 53 2.93 6.09 4.99
N ARG A 54 3.50 6.06 6.20
CA ARG A 54 4.18 7.23 6.79
C ARG A 54 5.61 7.30 6.26
N MET A 55 5.99 8.47 5.75
CA MET A 55 7.31 8.77 5.22
C MET A 55 8.26 9.27 6.32
N PRO A 56 9.59 9.15 6.18
CA PRO A 56 10.56 9.61 7.18
C PRO A 56 10.48 11.11 7.49
N ASN A 57 10.00 11.93 6.55
CA ASN A 57 9.77 13.36 6.72
C ASN A 57 8.45 13.70 7.44
N GLY A 58 7.71 12.69 7.93
CA GLY A 58 6.44 12.88 8.62
C GLY A 58 5.22 13.00 7.72
N LEU A 59 5.38 13.01 6.39
CA LEU A 59 4.27 13.01 5.44
C LEU A 59 3.63 11.63 5.30
N TYR A 60 2.45 11.58 4.69
CA TYR A 60 1.73 10.36 4.39
C TYR A 60 1.62 10.17 2.88
N LEU A 61 1.68 8.93 2.43
CA LEU A 61 1.57 8.55 1.02
C LEU A 61 0.45 7.52 0.87
N PHE A 62 -0.42 7.72 -0.12
CA PHE A 62 -1.36 6.69 -0.54
C PHE A 62 -0.62 5.64 -1.38
N VAL A 63 -0.70 4.37 -0.97
CA VAL A 63 0.00 3.23 -1.58
C VAL A 63 -0.95 2.11 -2.01
N GLY A 64 -2.27 2.36 -1.97
CA GLY A 64 -3.28 1.31 -2.16
C GLY A 64 -3.26 0.60 -3.52
N GLU A 65 -2.81 1.27 -4.59
CA GLU A 65 -2.62 0.62 -5.90
C GLU A 65 -1.27 -0.07 -6.01
N ALA A 66 -0.24 0.49 -5.38
CA ALA A 66 1.11 -0.07 -5.41
C ALA A 66 1.14 -1.49 -4.84
N ILE A 67 0.42 -1.73 -3.73
CA ILE A 67 0.43 -3.06 -3.09
C ILE A 67 -0.36 -4.09 -3.89
N GLY A 68 -1.47 -3.71 -4.52
CA GLY A 68 -2.20 -4.60 -5.43
C GLY A 68 -1.31 -5.03 -6.60
N ASN A 69 -0.60 -4.07 -7.19
CA ASN A 69 0.33 -4.31 -8.28
C ASN A 69 1.56 -5.13 -7.84
N GLU A 70 2.12 -4.84 -6.66
CA GLU A 70 3.24 -5.60 -6.05
C GLU A 70 2.83 -7.04 -5.73
N LEU A 71 1.64 -7.27 -5.18
CA LEU A 71 1.11 -8.61 -4.90
C LEU A 71 0.84 -9.38 -6.19
N GLN A 72 0.29 -8.72 -7.21
CA GLN A 72 0.08 -9.33 -8.52
C GLN A 72 1.41 -9.71 -9.19
N ALA A 73 2.40 -8.82 -9.12
CA ALA A 73 3.76 -9.09 -9.59
C ALA A 73 4.37 -10.30 -8.87
N LEU A 74 4.34 -10.30 -7.53
CA LEU A 74 4.85 -11.40 -6.71
C LEU A 74 4.15 -12.72 -7.03
N HIS A 75 2.83 -12.70 -7.17
CA HIS A 75 2.06 -13.89 -7.52
C HIS A 75 2.42 -14.41 -8.91
N GLY A 76 2.59 -13.52 -9.90
CA GLY A 76 3.03 -13.87 -11.25
C GLY A 76 4.40 -14.56 -11.25
N PHE A 77 5.37 -13.98 -10.55
CA PHE A 77 6.70 -14.58 -10.44
C PHE A 77 6.70 -15.92 -9.70
N ALA A 78 5.96 -16.04 -8.60
CA ALA A 78 5.85 -17.29 -7.86
C ALA A 78 5.31 -18.43 -8.75
N ARG A 79 4.40 -18.14 -9.68
CA ARG A 79 3.89 -19.13 -10.65
C ARG A 79 4.96 -19.61 -11.61
N GLU A 80 5.83 -18.73 -12.12
CA GLU A 80 6.96 -19.10 -12.98
C GLU A 80 7.94 -20.01 -12.24
N VAL A 81 8.26 -19.68 -10.98
CA VAL A 81 9.12 -20.52 -10.13
C VAL A 81 8.50 -21.91 -9.91
N LEU A 82 7.23 -21.98 -9.55
CA LEU A 82 6.54 -23.25 -9.34
C LEU A 82 6.44 -24.08 -10.63
N ALA A 83 6.26 -23.43 -11.79
CA ALA A 83 6.28 -24.11 -13.08
C ALA A 83 7.65 -24.72 -13.39
N ALA A 84 8.74 -23.97 -13.15
CA ALA A 84 10.11 -24.45 -13.32
C ALA A 84 10.43 -25.63 -12.39
N LEU A 85 9.99 -25.56 -11.13
CA LEU A 85 10.11 -26.66 -10.17
C LEU A 85 9.37 -27.91 -10.62
N ASN A 86 8.13 -27.76 -11.09
CA ASN A 86 7.32 -28.89 -11.59
C ASN A 86 7.92 -29.52 -12.86
N ALA A 87 8.58 -28.73 -13.70
CA ALA A 87 9.28 -29.22 -14.87
C ALA A 87 10.63 -29.90 -14.54
N GLY A 88 11.08 -29.83 -13.29
CA GLY A 88 12.36 -30.39 -12.84
C GLY A 88 13.58 -29.67 -13.42
N CYS A 89 13.40 -28.48 -13.99
CA CYS A 89 14.46 -27.70 -14.63
C CYS A 89 14.45 -26.27 -14.08
N ILE A 90 15.37 -25.98 -13.17
CA ILE A 90 15.56 -24.63 -12.62
C ILE A 90 16.66 -23.95 -13.42
N ASP A 91 16.28 -23.09 -14.36
CA ASP A 91 17.19 -22.20 -15.06
C ASP A 91 17.22 -20.82 -14.37
N ALA A 92 18.38 -20.47 -13.81
CA ALA A 92 18.57 -19.23 -13.07
C ALA A 92 18.49 -17.97 -13.96
N GLU A 93 18.83 -18.05 -15.24
CA GLU A 93 18.67 -16.93 -16.17
C GLU A 93 17.20 -16.71 -16.53
N GLN A 94 16.47 -17.80 -16.76
CA GLN A 94 15.03 -17.74 -17.02
C GLN A 94 14.26 -17.12 -15.84
N LEU A 95 14.58 -17.55 -14.61
CA LEU A 95 13.95 -17.00 -13.42
C LEU A 95 14.30 -15.53 -13.20
N ARG A 96 15.53 -15.12 -13.51
CA ARG A 96 15.93 -13.72 -13.39
C ARG A 96 15.24 -12.83 -14.43
N ALA A 97 15.13 -13.31 -15.68
CA ALA A 97 14.32 -12.63 -16.70
C ALA A 97 12.83 -12.56 -16.32
N ALA A 98 12.30 -13.56 -15.61
CA ALA A 98 10.95 -13.50 -15.05
C ALA A 98 10.83 -12.47 -13.92
N ALA A 99 11.80 -12.42 -13.00
CA ALA A 99 11.84 -11.42 -11.93
C ALA A 99 11.88 -9.99 -12.47
N ASP A 100 12.66 -9.75 -13.52
CA ASP A 100 12.73 -8.46 -14.23
C ASP A 100 11.39 -8.10 -14.88
N ARG A 101 10.75 -9.06 -15.55
CA ARG A 101 9.44 -8.87 -16.20
C ARG A 101 8.34 -8.49 -15.20
N TYR A 102 8.41 -9.03 -13.99
CA TYR A 102 7.48 -8.69 -12.92
C TYR A 102 7.95 -7.53 -12.04
N GLY A 103 9.13 -6.94 -12.30
CA GLY A 103 9.63 -5.77 -11.56
C GLY A 103 9.98 -6.04 -10.10
N ILE A 104 10.35 -7.29 -9.76
CA ILE A 104 10.68 -7.72 -8.39
C ILE A 104 12.18 -7.59 -8.11
N THR A 105 12.98 -7.43 -9.16
CA THR A 105 14.42 -7.21 -9.05
C THR A 105 14.68 -5.89 -8.31
N PRO A 106 15.44 -5.88 -7.20
CA PRO A 106 15.80 -4.65 -6.51
C PRO A 106 16.54 -3.71 -7.46
N GLN A 107 16.13 -2.46 -7.54
CA GLN A 107 16.93 -1.45 -8.23
C GLN A 107 18.13 -1.04 -7.36
N PRO A 108 19.31 -0.83 -7.97
CA PRO A 108 20.52 -0.41 -7.26
C PRO A 108 20.39 0.97 -6.60
#